data_AF-A0A6B3EZ34-F1
#
_entry.id   AF-A0A6B3EZ34-F1
#
_cell.length_a   1.000
_cell.length_b   1.000
_cell.length_c   1.000
_cell.angle_alpha   90.00
_cell.angle_beta   90.00
_cell.angle_gamma   90.00
#
_symmetry.space_group_name_H-M   'P 1'
#
loop_
_entity.id
_entity.type
_entity.pdbx_description
1 polymer ?
#
loop_
_entity_poly.entity_id
_entity_poly.type
_entity_poly.pdbx_seq_one_letter_code
_entity_poly.pdbx_strand_id
1 'polypeptide(L)'
;KFKIIGIATADSGDAAANVYVPLKQAQTLADSKNKVTTVYVKAADSKKIDSVKSAVLKQVPGTTVTTSADLADTVSGSLSTASSLATGVGRWLSAVVLAAAFLVAGLLTVSAVGRRVREFGTLKALGWSSA
;
A
#
# COMPACT_ATOMS: atom_id res chain seq x y z
N LYS A 1 1.64 34.85 -26.76
CA LYS A 1 0.90 33.94 -27.67
C LYS A 1 1.81 32.79 -28.04
N PHE A 2 1.36 31.54 -27.93
CA PHE A 2 2.15 30.36 -28.29
C PHE A 2 1.72 29.81 -29.65
N LYS A 3 2.68 29.28 -30.42
CA LYS A 3 2.44 28.55 -31.66
C LYS A 3 2.60 27.06 -31.38
N ILE A 4 1.57 26.28 -31.71
CA ILE A 4 1.64 24.82 -31.62
C ILE A 4 2.50 24.32 -32.78
N ILE A 5 3.52 23.52 -32.45
CA ILE A 5 4.47 22.97 -33.44
C ILE A 5 4.40 21.45 -33.55
N GLY A 6 3.61 20.78 -32.71
CA GLY A 6 3.47 19.33 -32.69
C GLY A 6 2.58 18.86 -31.55
N ILE A 7 2.27 17.56 -31.58
CA ILE A 7 1.54 16.84 -30.54
C ILE A 7 2.43 15.71 -30.06
N ALA A 8 2.58 15.58 -28.75
CA ALA A 8 3.29 14.46 -28.13
C ALA A 8 2.28 13.38 -27.72
N THR A 9 2.54 12.14 -28.12
CA THR A 9 1.77 10.98 -27.68
C THR A 9 2.52 10.30 -26.55
N ALA A 10 1.82 9.98 -25.46
CA ALA A 10 2.43 9.23 -24.37
C ALA A 10 2.57 7.75 -24.77
N ASP A 11 3.75 7.18 -24.56
CA ASP A 11 4.02 5.75 -24.82
C ASP A 11 3.40 4.84 -23.74
N SER A 12 3.00 5.40 -22.59
CA SER A 12 2.38 4.69 -21.47
C SER A 12 1.63 5.65 -20.53
N GLY A 13 0.52 5.19 -19.93
CA GLY A 13 -0.27 5.93 -18.94
C GLY A 13 -1.40 6.78 -19.55
N ASP A 14 -2.21 7.39 -18.68
CA ASP A 14 -3.27 8.30 -19.11
C ASP A 14 -2.70 9.59 -19.70
N ALA A 15 -3.26 10.01 -20.84
CA ALA A 15 -2.90 11.26 -21.50
C ALA A 15 -3.45 12.45 -20.69
N ALA A 16 -2.72 12.85 -19.65
CA ALA A 16 -2.98 14.12 -18.97
C ALA A 16 -2.79 15.28 -19.97
N ALA A 17 -3.56 16.36 -19.77
CA ALA A 17 -3.47 17.58 -20.59
C ALA A 17 -2.17 18.37 -20.29
N ASN A 18 -1.04 17.82 -20.74
CA ASN A 18 0.29 18.40 -20.56
C ASN A 18 0.66 19.29 -21.76
N VAL A 19 1.32 20.41 -21.47
CA VAL A 19 1.89 21.32 -22.47
C VAL A 19 3.40 21.33 -22.31
N TYR A 20 4.12 21.16 -23.42
CA TYR A 20 5.58 21.18 -23.45
C TYR A 20 6.06 22.47 -24.09
N VAL A 21 6.95 23.19 -23.41
CA VAL A 21 7.57 24.43 -23.89
C VAL A 21 9.07 24.41 -23.59
N PRO A 22 9.90 25.19 -24.31
CA PRO A 22 11.32 25.32 -24.00
C PRO A 22 11.57 25.77 -22.56
N LEU A 23 12.53 25.14 -21.87
CA LEU A 23 12.82 25.41 -20.45
C LEU A 23 13.04 26.89 -20.15
N LYS A 24 13.80 27.60 -21.00
CA LYS A 24 14.07 29.03 -20.82
C LYS A 24 12.78 29.87 -20.79
N GLN A 25 11.80 29.52 -21.63
CA GLN A 25 10.50 30.19 -21.64
C GLN A 25 9.70 29.85 -20.38
N ALA A 26 9.65 28.56 -19.99
CA ALA A 26 8.98 28.14 -18.75
C ALA A 26 9.54 28.88 -17.51
N GLN A 27 10.87 28.99 -17.42
CA GLN A 27 11.54 29.71 -16.33
C GLN A 27 11.21 31.20 -16.30
N THR A 28 11.09 31.85 -17.46
CA THR A 28 10.65 33.25 -17.54
C THR A 28 9.19 33.43 -17.11
N LEU A 29 8.30 32.51 -17.51
CA LEU A 29 6.89 32.55 -17.11
C LEU A 29 6.71 32.30 -15.60
N ALA A 30 7.52 31.43 -15.02
CA ALA A 30 7.44 31.06 -13.60
C ALA A 30 8.34 31.90 -12.68
N ASP A 31 8.96 32.97 -13.19
CA ASP A 31 9.95 33.80 -12.49
C ASP A 31 11.02 32.99 -11.72
N SER A 32 11.48 31.90 -12.34
CA SER A 32 12.30 30.86 -11.72
C SER A 32 13.62 30.68 -12.47
N LYS A 33 14.36 31.78 -12.64
CA LYS A 33 15.61 31.81 -13.39
C LYS A 33 16.64 30.84 -12.81
N ASN A 34 17.27 30.03 -13.67
CA ASN A 34 18.29 29.04 -13.31
C ASN A 34 17.85 27.97 -12.31
N LYS A 35 16.54 27.77 -12.11
CA LYS A 35 15.99 26.72 -11.24
C LYS A 35 15.35 25.62 -12.08
N VAL A 36 15.50 24.38 -11.62
CA VAL A 36 14.87 23.19 -12.21
C VAL A 36 14.37 22.29 -11.09
N THR A 37 13.23 21.64 -11.31
CA THR A 37 12.63 20.74 -10.33
C THR A 37 13.12 19.30 -10.50
N THR A 38 13.29 18.87 -11.76
CA THR A 38 13.62 17.48 -12.08
C THR A 38 14.47 17.43 -13.35
N VAL A 39 15.48 16.57 -13.34
CA VAL A 39 16.34 16.31 -14.51
C VAL A 39 16.24 14.83 -14.85
N TYR A 40 15.77 14.53 -16.06
CA TYR A 40 15.75 13.17 -16.57
C TYR A 40 17.07 12.86 -17.24
N VAL A 41 17.72 11.78 -16.80
CA VAL A 41 19.01 11.33 -17.34
C VAL A 41 18.84 9.93 -17.91
N LYS A 42 19.20 9.76 -19.19
CA LYS A 42 19.24 8.45 -19.83
C LYS A 42 20.67 7.92 -19.80
N ALA A 43 20.89 6.81 -19.10
CA ALA A 43 22.16 6.11 -19.16
C ALA A 43 22.34 5.47 -20.54
N ALA A 44 23.56 5.49 -21.08
CA ALA A 44 23.87 4.85 -22.36
C ALA A 44 23.80 3.32 -22.29
N ASP A 45 24.01 2.74 -21.11
CA ASP A 45 23.96 1.30 -20.84
C ASP A 45 23.29 1.07 -19.48
N SER A 46 22.37 0.11 -19.43
CA SER A 46 21.65 -0.27 -18.20
C SER A 46 22.57 -0.78 -17.11
N LYS A 47 23.71 -1.40 -17.46
CA LYS A 47 24.72 -1.89 -16.50
C LYS A 47 25.44 -0.78 -15.75
N LYS A 48 25.31 0.47 -16.20
CA LYS A 48 26.01 1.63 -15.63
C LYS A 48 25.13 2.47 -14.70
N ILE A 49 23.86 2.12 -14.50
CA ILE A 49 22.90 2.93 -13.73
C ILE A 49 23.44 3.24 -12.32
N ASP A 50 24.00 2.26 -11.60
CA ASP A 50 24.53 2.47 -10.24
C ASP A 50 25.76 3.40 -10.22
N SER A 51 26.63 3.26 -11.22
CA SER A 51 27.81 4.11 -11.36
C SER A 51 27.41 5.56 -11.67
N VAL A 52 26.38 5.75 -12.52
CA VAL A 52 25.83 7.06 -12.87
C VAL A 52 25.15 7.68 -11.64
N LYS A 53 24.33 6.91 -10.92
CA LYS A 53 23.68 7.35 -9.66
C LYS A 53 24.72 7.86 -8.66
N SER A 54 25.78 7.08 -8.44
CA SER A 54 26.87 7.43 -7.52
C SER A 54 27.64 8.67 -7.96
N ALA A 55 27.89 8.83 -9.26
CA ALA A 55 28.56 10.00 -9.80
C ALA A 55 27.71 11.27 -9.63
N VAL A 56 26.39 11.18 -9.90
CA VAL A 56 25.46 12.31 -9.75
C VAL A 56 25.34 12.74 -8.29
N LEU A 57 25.17 11.79 -7.36
CA LEU A 57 25.07 12.09 -5.92
C LEU A 57 26.35 12.76 -5.37
N LYS A 58 27.52 12.37 -5.88
CA LYS A 58 28.80 12.98 -5.50
C LYS A 58 28.95 14.40 -6.04
N GLN A 59 28.50 14.66 -7.28
CA GLN A 59 28.69 15.96 -7.93
C GLN A 59 27.60 16.96 -7.60
N VAL A 60 26.40 16.50 -7.25
CA VAL A 60 25.25 17.35 -6.91
C VAL A 60 24.72 16.98 -5.53
N PRO A 61 25.45 17.34 -4.46
CA PRO A 61 25.02 17.06 -3.09
C PRO A 61 23.66 17.70 -2.80
N GLY A 62 22.80 17.00 -2.06
CA GLY A 62 21.45 17.46 -1.73
C GLY A 62 20.37 17.12 -2.78
N THR A 63 20.70 16.29 -3.77
CA THR A 63 19.71 15.80 -4.75
C THR A 63 19.27 14.37 -4.47
N THR A 64 17.99 14.10 -4.69
CA THR A 64 17.43 12.75 -4.67
C THR A 64 17.56 12.15 -6.06
N VAL A 65 18.29 11.04 -6.20
CA VAL A 65 18.42 10.31 -7.47
C VAL A 65 17.61 9.03 -7.39
N THR A 66 16.49 9.00 -8.11
CA THR A 66 15.61 7.84 -8.23
C THR A 66 15.85 7.16 -9.57
N THR A 67 16.20 5.88 -9.56
CA THR A 67 16.38 5.08 -10.79
C THR A 67 15.14 4.24 -11.08
N SER A 68 14.99 3.75 -12.31
CA SER A 68 13.91 2.82 -12.65
C SER A 68 13.96 1.51 -11.86
N ALA A 69 15.15 1.10 -11.39
CA ALA A 69 15.32 -0.04 -10.47
C ALA A 69 14.79 0.29 -9.07
N ASP A 70 15.08 1.49 -8.53
CA ASP A 70 14.53 1.94 -7.24
C ASP A 70 12.99 2.04 -7.29
N LEU A 71 12.42 2.43 -8.44
CA LEU A 71 10.97 2.47 -8.66
C LEU A 71 10.38 1.05 -8.77
N ALA A 72 11.06 0.14 -9.46
CA ALA A 72 10.66 -1.28 -9.53
C ALA A 72 10.69 -1.97 -8.15
N ASP A 73 11.71 -1.68 -7.33
CA ASP A 73 11.85 -2.21 -5.97
C ASP A 73 10.80 -1.61 -5.02
N THR A 74 10.48 -0.32 -5.14
CA THR A 74 9.46 0.34 -4.31
C THR A 74 8.05 -0.18 -4.61
N VAL A 75 7.72 -0.42 -5.88
CA VAL A 75 6.40 -0.95 -6.28
C VAL A 75 6.26 -2.44 -5.92
N SER A 76 7.34 -3.24 -5.97
CA SER A 76 7.34 -4.65 -5.56
C SER A 76 7.33 -4.85 -4.04
N GLY A 77 8.00 -3.96 -3.29
CA GLY A 77 8.07 -3.96 -1.83
C GLY A 77 6.74 -3.60 -1.14
N SER A 78 6.01 -2.60 -1.65
CA SER A 78 4.68 -2.25 -1.12
C SER A 78 3.63 -3.32 -1.45
N LEU A 79 3.71 -3.97 -2.61
CA LEU A 79 2.79 -5.06 -2.99
C LEU A 79 3.01 -6.33 -2.15
N SER A 80 4.27 -6.69 -1.87
CA SER A 80 4.61 -7.82 -1.00
C SER A 80 4.27 -7.57 0.48
N THR A 81 4.42 -6.32 0.95
CA THR A 81 3.98 -5.90 2.29
C THR A 81 2.46 -5.89 2.41
N ALA A 82 1.74 -5.37 1.42
CA ALA A 82 0.28 -5.40 1.38
C ALA A 82 -0.26 -6.85 1.32
N SER A 83 0.37 -7.72 0.53
CA SER A 83 0.02 -9.14 0.45
C SER A 83 0.30 -9.89 1.77
N SER A 84 1.44 -9.63 2.42
CA SER A 84 1.82 -10.25 3.70
C SER A 84 0.99 -9.73 4.87
N LEU A 85 0.58 -8.45 4.87
CA LEU A 85 -0.40 -7.92 5.81
C LEU A 85 -1.77 -8.56 5.57
N ALA A 86 -2.26 -8.61 4.34
CA ALA A 86 -3.56 -9.21 4.04
C ALA A 86 -3.64 -10.71 4.41
N THR A 87 -2.59 -11.48 4.14
CA THR A 87 -2.58 -12.93 4.41
C THR A 87 -2.13 -13.30 5.83
N GLY A 88 -1.15 -12.59 6.40
CA GLY A 88 -0.61 -12.87 7.73
C GLY A 88 -1.44 -12.27 8.87
N VAL A 89 -1.81 -11.00 8.77
CA VAL A 89 -2.61 -10.32 9.81
C VAL A 89 -4.03 -10.85 9.81
N GLY A 90 -4.61 -11.11 8.63
CA GLY A 90 -5.94 -11.69 8.50
C GLY A 90 -6.07 -13.04 9.21
N ARG A 91 -5.10 -13.95 9.05
CA ARG A 91 -5.19 -15.31 9.58
C ARG A 91 -5.15 -15.39 11.10
N TRP A 92 -4.26 -14.64 11.76
CA TRP A 92 -4.19 -14.64 13.22
C TRP A 92 -5.36 -13.90 13.87
N LEU A 93 -5.79 -12.76 13.30
CA LEU A 93 -7.01 -12.07 13.76
C LEU A 93 -8.25 -12.96 13.63
N SER A 94 -8.42 -13.67 12.51
CA SER A 94 -9.53 -14.62 12.37
C SER A 94 -9.49 -15.72 13.43
N ALA A 95 -8.31 -16.24 13.78
CA ALA A 95 -8.16 -17.25 14.83
C ALA A 95 -8.53 -16.70 16.22
N VAL A 96 -8.10 -15.47 16.55
CA VAL A 96 -8.43 -14.80 17.82
C VAL A 96 -9.93 -14.53 17.93
N VAL A 97 -10.55 -14.02 16.86
CA VAL A 97 -11.99 -13.76 16.83
C VAL A 97 -12.80 -15.06 16.96
N LEU A 98 -12.37 -16.13 16.29
CA LEU A 98 -13.00 -17.45 16.41
C LEU A 98 -12.94 -17.97 17.85
N ALA A 99 -11.78 -17.88 18.50
CA ALA A 99 -11.62 -18.29 19.90
C ALA A 99 -12.53 -17.48 20.84
N ALA A 100 -12.60 -16.16 20.66
CA ALA A 100 -13.50 -15.31 21.44
C ALA A 100 -14.98 -15.68 21.23
N ALA A 101 -15.39 -15.96 19.99
CA ALA A 101 -16.76 -16.39 19.69
C ALA A 101 -17.13 -17.71 20.38
N PHE A 102 -16.21 -18.69 20.37
CA PHE A 102 -16.40 -19.96 21.09
C PHE A 102 -16.51 -19.76 22.61
N LEU A 103 -15.68 -18.89 23.19
CA LEU A 103 -15.74 -18.58 24.62
C LEU A 103 -17.08 -17.94 24.99
N VAL A 104 -17.55 -16.97 24.21
CA VAL A 104 -18.85 -16.32 24.43
C VAL A 104 -20.00 -17.32 24.30
N ALA A 105 -20.00 -18.15 23.25
CA ALA A 105 -21.02 -19.17 23.06
C ALA A 105 -21.05 -20.19 24.23
N GLY A 106 -19.88 -20.63 24.70
CA GLY A 106 -19.76 -21.51 25.86
C GLY A 106 -20.33 -20.87 27.13
N LEU A 107 -19.93 -19.63 27.42
CA LEU A 107 -20.42 -18.88 28.59
C LEU A 107 -21.93 -18.67 28.57
N LEU A 108 -22.49 -18.33 27.41
CA LEU A 108 -23.93 -18.14 27.24
C LEU A 108 -24.69 -19.47 27.40
N THR A 109 -24.15 -20.57 26.87
CA THR A 109 -24.76 -21.90 27.00
C THR A 109 -24.82 -22.35 28.46
N VAL A 110 -23.71 -22.22 29.19
CA VAL A 110 -23.66 -22.56 30.62
C VAL A 110 -24.61 -21.65 31.43
N SER A 111 -24.66 -20.36 31.11
CA SER A 111 -25.55 -19.40 31.77
C SER A 111 -27.04 -19.69 31.51
N ALA A 112 -27.39 -20.19 30.33
CA ALA A 112 -28.76 -20.54 29.96
C ALA A 112 -29.23 -21.83 30.66
N VAL A 113 -28.38 -22.86 30.70
CA VAL A 113 -28.70 -24.11 31.39
C VAL A 113 -28.76 -23.90 32.90
N GLY A 114 -27.82 -23.14 33.48
CA GLY A 114 -27.74 -22.82 34.91
C GLY A 114 -29.05 -22.26 35.49
N ARG A 115 -29.74 -21.41 34.73
CA ARG A 115 -31.03 -20.83 35.14
C ARG A 115 -32.17 -21.85 35.20
N ARG A 116 -32.11 -22.93 34.40
CA ARG A 116 -33.13 -23.99 34.36
C ARG A 116 -32.80 -25.21 35.21
N VAL A 117 -31.61 -25.30 35.83
CA VAL A 117 -31.22 -26.45 36.69
C VAL A 117 -32.17 -26.62 37.89
N ARG A 118 -32.71 -25.52 38.43
CA ARG A 118 -33.75 -25.60 39.48
C ARG A 118 -35.08 -26.17 38.97
N GLU A 119 -35.42 -25.98 37.69
CA GLU A 119 -36.62 -26.54 37.06
C GLU A 119 -36.43 -28.03 36.73
N PHE A 120 -35.22 -28.42 36.27
CA PHE A 120 -34.87 -29.82 36.05
C PHE A 120 -34.75 -30.63 37.36
N GLY A 121 -34.29 -30.00 38.45
CA GLY A 121 -34.16 -30.65 39.76
C GLY A 121 -35.50 -31.11 40.34
N THR A 122 -36.54 -30.26 40.26
CA THR A 122 -37.91 -30.63 40.68
C THR A 122 -38.55 -31.67 39.77
N LEU A 123 -38.36 -31.58 38.45
CA LEU A 123 -38.87 -32.58 37.49
C LEU A 123 -38.21 -33.96 37.68
N LYS A 124 -36.92 -34.00 38.02
CA LYS A 124 -36.19 -35.25 38.32
C LYS A 124 -36.61 -35.84 39.68
N ALA A 125 -36.91 -35.00 40.68
CA ALA A 125 -37.46 -35.44 41.96
C ALA A 125 -38.89 -36.02 41.84
N LEU A 126 -39.62 -35.66 40.77
CA LEU A 126 -40.94 -36.20 40.42
C LEU A 126 -40.88 -37.46 39.53
N GLY A 127 -39.69 -38.04 39.32
CA GLY A 127 -39.54 -39.34 38.66
C GLY A 127 -39.34 -39.32 37.15
N TRP A 128 -39.04 -38.16 36.55
CA TRP A 128 -38.77 -38.09 35.11
C TRP A 128 -37.42 -38.76 34.77
N SER A 129 -37.46 -39.87 34.00
CA SER A 129 -36.23 -40.59 33.62
C SER A 129 -35.50 -39.87 32.50
N SER A 130 -34.21 -39.61 32.71
CA SER A 130 -33.32 -39.09 31.69
C SER A 130 -32.93 -40.24 30.74
N ALA A 131 -33.52 -40.27 29.56
CA ALA A 131 -32.90 -40.93 28.41
C ALA A 131 -32.04 -39.89 27.68
#